data_AF-A0AAQ3N0P7-F1
#
_entry.id   AF-A0AAQ3N0P7-F1
#
_cell.length_a   1.000
_cell.length_b   1.000
_cell.length_c   1.000
_cell.angle_alpha   90.00
_cell.angle_beta   90.00
_cell.angle_gamma   90.00
#
_symmetry.space_group_name_H-M   'P 1'
#
loop_
_entity.id
_entity.type
_entity.pdbx_description
1 polymer ?
#
loop_
_entity_poly.entity_id
_entity_poly.type
_entity_poly.pdbx_seq_one_letter_code
_entity_poly.pdbx_strand_id
1 'polypeptide(L)'
;MPKMGYPGVTPFEGMASGVVGMVQHLPAGSPAIFYCIHSLVEKANELCSEVFTYETDAWKKWQGEPEPSKKLMDLLLRLVFLVDIQVLSDLMKLLAQLITKLPRDAQNIVLNELYSQVADSDDVVRKPTLVSWLQSLSFLCTKATDQNAANRKSESGGSLTLASIADPSNSGRITARL
;
A
#
# COMPACT_ATOMS: atom_id res chain seq x y z
N MET A 1 -25.55 16.25 19.60
CA MET A 1 -24.65 16.54 20.74
C MET A 1 -23.26 16.03 20.38
N PRO A 2 -22.20 16.85 20.39
CA PRO A 2 -20.85 16.34 20.18
C PRO A 2 -20.44 15.57 21.45
N LYS A 3 -20.00 14.31 21.30
CA LYS A 3 -19.49 13.50 22.41
C LYS A 3 -18.19 14.13 22.90
N MET A 4 -18.21 14.68 24.11
CA MET A 4 -17.05 15.23 24.80
C MET A 4 -16.05 14.07 25.04
N GLY A 5 -14.94 14.07 24.31
CA GLY A 5 -13.82 13.15 24.57
C GLY A 5 -13.13 13.48 25.89
N TYR A 6 -12.20 12.62 26.32
CA TYR A 6 -11.31 12.93 27.44
C TYR A 6 -10.58 14.26 27.17
N PRO A 7 -10.43 15.16 28.17
CA PRO A 7 -9.86 16.48 27.94
C PRO A 7 -8.45 16.36 27.30
N GLY A 8 -8.27 16.99 26.14
CA GLY A 8 -6.98 17.04 25.45
C GLY A 8 -6.61 15.81 24.61
N VAL A 9 -7.42 14.74 24.59
CA VAL A 9 -7.12 13.54 23.79
C VAL A 9 -8.06 13.43 22.61
N THR A 10 -7.50 13.31 21.40
CA THR A 10 -8.32 13.08 20.20
C THR A 10 -8.85 11.64 20.17
N PRO A 11 -10.00 11.36 19.54
CA PRO A 11 -10.49 9.98 19.42
C PRO A 11 -9.47 9.01 18.79
N PHE A 12 -8.70 9.48 17.82
CA PHE A 12 -7.62 8.70 17.21
C PHE A 12 -6.50 8.39 18.21
N GLU A 13 -6.07 9.39 18.98
CA GLU A 13 -5.02 9.23 19.98
C GLU A 13 -5.44 8.26 21.08
N GLY A 14 -6.68 8.37 21.57
CA GLY A 14 -7.23 7.41 22.52
C GLY A 14 -7.26 5.98 21.96
N MET A 15 -7.62 5.81 20.69
CA MET A 15 -7.57 4.52 20.00
C MET A 15 -6.13 4.00 19.86
N ALA A 16 -5.19 4.83 19.40
CA ALA A 16 -3.79 4.46 19.22
C ALA A 16 -3.14 4.07 20.55
N SER A 17 -3.38 4.84 21.62
CA SER A 17 -2.93 4.50 22.98
C SER A 17 -3.55 3.20 23.49
N GLY A 18 -4.83 2.95 23.20
CA GLY A 18 -5.49 1.69 23.52
C GLY A 18 -4.84 0.48 22.83
N VAL A 19 -4.55 0.59 21.53
CA VAL A 19 -3.87 -0.45 20.75
C VAL A 19 -2.48 -0.72 21.30
N VAL A 20 -1.69 0.33 21.57
CA VAL A 20 -0.35 0.20 22.17
C VAL A 20 -0.44 -0.47 23.54
N GLY A 21 -1.39 -0.04 24.38
CA GLY A 21 -1.65 -0.64 25.68
C GLY A 21 -2.00 -2.12 25.58
N MET A 22 -2.86 -2.51 24.64
CA MET A 22 -3.21 -3.92 24.42
C MET A 22 -1.99 -4.75 24.02
N VAL A 23 -1.17 -4.27 23.08
CA VAL A 23 0.02 -5.00 22.60
C VAL A 23 1.05 -5.18 23.70
N GLN A 24 1.18 -4.22 24.62
CA GLN A 24 2.16 -4.27 25.71
C GLN A 24 1.72 -5.09 26.91
N HIS A 25 0.42 -5.13 27.22
CA HIS A 25 -0.07 -5.73 28.47
C HIS A 25 -0.76 -7.07 28.29
N LEU A 26 -1.16 -7.43 27.07
CA LEU A 26 -1.69 -8.75 26.80
C LEU A 26 -0.55 -9.77 26.64
N PRO A 27 -0.78 -11.05 26.98
CA PRO A 27 0.20 -12.10 26.72
C PRO A 27 0.61 -12.15 25.26
N ALA A 28 1.90 -12.40 25.01
CA ALA A 28 2.42 -12.66 23.67
C ALA A 28 1.60 -13.77 23.00
N GLY A 29 1.25 -13.57 21.74
CA GLY A 29 0.43 -14.52 20.99
C GLY A 29 -1.07 -14.49 21.34
N SER A 30 -1.54 -13.52 22.13
CA SER A 30 -2.97 -13.38 22.43
C SER A 30 -3.81 -13.19 21.16
N PRO A 31 -4.91 -13.96 20.97
CA PRO A 31 -5.82 -13.79 19.83
C PRO A 31 -6.38 -12.38 19.69
N ALA A 32 -6.50 -11.64 20.80
CA ALA A 32 -6.96 -10.26 20.79
C ALA A 32 -5.95 -9.31 20.11
N ILE A 33 -4.64 -9.57 20.23
CA ILE A 33 -3.61 -8.79 19.54
C ILE A 33 -3.72 -9.04 18.03
N PHE A 34 -3.80 -10.31 17.61
CA PHE A 34 -3.94 -10.67 16.20
C PHE A 34 -5.20 -10.08 15.57
N TYR A 35 -6.35 -10.21 16.26
CA TYR A 35 -7.62 -9.66 15.79
C TYR A 35 -7.55 -8.12 15.66
N CYS A 36 -6.95 -7.45 16.64
CA CYS A 36 -6.78 -5.99 16.62
C CYS A 36 -5.92 -5.56 15.42
N ILE A 37 -4.76 -6.18 15.22
CA ILE A 37 -3.86 -5.87 14.10
C ILE A 37 -4.54 -6.13 12.76
N HIS A 38 -5.20 -7.28 12.61
CA HIS A 38 -5.91 -7.61 11.38
C HIS A 38 -6.99 -6.57 11.06
N SER A 39 -7.78 -6.20 12.07
CA SER A 39 -8.85 -5.18 11.92
C SER A 39 -8.27 -3.81 11.56
N LEU A 40 -7.14 -3.42 12.15
CA LEU A 40 -6.47 -2.16 11.82
C LEU A 40 -5.93 -2.15 10.39
N VAL A 41 -5.31 -3.24 9.94
CA VAL A 41 -4.82 -3.36 8.56
C VAL A 41 -5.97 -3.37 7.56
N GLU A 42 -7.06 -4.07 7.87
CA GLU A 42 -8.27 -4.08 7.05
C GLU A 42 -8.83 -2.66 6.89
N LYS A 43 -8.97 -1.92 8.00
CA LYS A 43 -9.38 -0.51 7.95
C LYS A 43 -8.40 0.40 7.22
N ALA A 44 -7.10 0.17 7.35
CA ALA A 44 -6.10 0.90 6.57
C ALA A 44 -6.25 0.62 5.07
N ASN A 45 -6.49 -0.64 4.69
CA ASN A 45 -6.69 -1.02 3.30
C ASN A 45 -7.96 -0.40 2.71
N GLU A 46 -9.08 -0.37 3.45
CA GLU A 46 -10.31 0.32 3.05
C GLU A 46 -10.04 1.82 2.80
N LEU A 47 -9.50 2.52 3.79
CA LEU A 47 -9.24 3.96 3.72
C LEU A 47 -8.26 4.32 2.60
N CYS A 48 -7.18 3.54 2.44
CA CYS A 48 -6.26 3.72 1.34
C CYS A 48 -6.97 3.53 -0.01
N SER A 49 -7.79 2.48 -0.18
CA SER A 49 -8.50 2.24 -1.43
C SER A 49 -9.46 3.37 -1.79
N GLU A 50 -10.17 3.93 -0.80
CA GLU A 50 -11.06 5.08 -1.01
C GLU A 50 -10.30 6.34 -1.43
N VAL A 51 -9.17 6.63 -0.79
CA VAL A 51 -8.33 7.81 -1.12
C VAL A 51 -7.73 7.70 -2.52
N PHE A 52 -7.28 6.51 -2.93
CA PHE A 52 -6.61 6.32 -4.22
C PHE A 52 -7.53 6.10 -5.41
N THR A 53 -8.81 5.81 -5.19
CA THR A 53 -9.80 5.65 -6.27
C THR A 53 -10.31 6.99 -6.80
N TYR A 54 -10.35 8.02 -5.95
CA TYR A 54 -10.96 9.31 -6.30
C TYR A 54 -9.98 10.39 -6.77
N GLU A 55 -8.73 10.38 -6.32
CA GLU A 55 -7.77 11.44 -6.65
C GLU A 55 -6.35 10.86 -6.85
N THR A 56 -5.88 10.81 -8.11
CA THR A 56 -4.48 10.45 -8.42
C THR A 56 -3.47 11.41 -7.79
N ASP A 57 -3.89 12.62 -7.44
CA ASP A 57 -3.09 13.63 -6.74
C ASP A 57 -3.37 13.69 -5.21
N ALA A 58 -4.29 12.90 -4.65
CA ALA A 58 -4.56 12.90 -3.20
C ALA A 58 -3.33 12.51 -2.38
N TRP A 59 -2.42 11.72 -2.95
CA TRP A 59 -1.16 11.41 -2.26
C TRP A 59 -0.24 12.64 -2.08
N LYS A 60 -0.43 13.72 -2.86
CA LYS A 60 0.27 14.99 -2.60
C LYS A 60 -0.35 15.73 -1.41
N LYS A 61 -1.66 15.56 -1.16
CA LYS A 61 -2.34 16.06 0.05
C LYS A 61 -1.93 15.30 1.30
N TRP A 62 -1.43 14.07 1.17
CA TRP A 62 -0.82 13.26 2.23
C TRP A 62 0.40 13.91 2.92
N GLN A 63 1.05 14.90 2.28
CA GLN A 63 2.09 15.72 2.92
C GLN A 63 1.53 16.86 3.80
N GLY A 64 0.22 17.15 3.73
CA GLY A 64 -0.47 18.17 4.54
C GLY A 64 -1.03 17.64 5.86
N GLU A 65 -2.15 18.23 6.31
CA GLU A 65 -2.91 17.81 7.52
C GLU A 65 -3.07 16.28 7.58
N PRO A 66 -2.90 15.66 8.75
CA PRO A 66 -2.77 14.22 8.84
C PRO A 66 -4.12 13.53 8.58
N GLU A 67 -4.33 13.14 7.32
CA GLU A 67 -5.47 12.34 6.88
C GLU A 67 -5.59 11.05 7.72
N PRO A 68 -6.81 10.56 7.97
CA PRO A 68 -7.04 9.34 8.76
C PRO A 68 -6.21 8.13 8.29
N SER A 69 -6.02 7.98 6.98
CA SER A 69 -5.21 6.90 6.40
C SER A 69 -3.74 6.99 6.78
N LYS A 70 -3.19 8.19 6.85
CA LYS A 70 -1.78 8.43 7.21
C LYS A 70 -1.54 8.12 8.68
N LYS A 71 -2.40 8.65 9.56
CA LYS A 71 -2.33 8.37 11.00
C LYS A 71 -2.41 6.87 11.29
N LEU A 72 -3.29 6.16 10.58
CA LEU A 72 -3.44 4.72 10.73
C LEU A 72 -2.23 3.95 10.20
N MET A 73 -1.66 4.38 9.06
CA MET A 73 -0.40 3.82 8.56
C MET A 73 0.73 4.01 9.56
N ASP A 74 0.91 5.23 10.09
CA ASP A 74 1.94 5.54 11.08
C ASP A 74 1.79 4.69 12.35
N LEU A 75 0.55 4.43 12.78
CA LEU A 75 0.26 3.47 13.86
C LEU A 75 0.72 2.06 13.50
N LEU A 76 0.36 1.55 12.32
CA LEU A 76 0.75 0.20 11.88
C LEU A 76 2.28 0.05 11.76
N LEU A 77 2.98 1.05 11.23
CA LEU A 77 4.44 1.04 11.14
C LEU A 77 5.09 1.03 12.53
N ARG A 78 4.58 1.85 13.46
CA ARG A 78 5.06 1.85 14.86
C ARG A 78 4.84 0.50 15.54
N LEU A 79 3.75 -0.19 15.23
CA LEU A 79 3.50 -1.52 15.79
C LEU A 79 4.58 -2.53 15.41
N VAL A 80 5.26 -2.38 14.25
CA VAL A 80 6.37 -3.25 13.84
C VAL A 80 7.49 -3.29 14.87
N PHE A 81 7.68 -2.21 15.64
CA PHE A 81 8.71 -2.10 16.67
C PHE A 81 8.20 -2.39 18.08
N LEU A 82 6.88 -2.48 18.28
CA LEU A 82 6.26 -2.67 19.59
C LEU A 82 5.73 -4.08 19.82
N VAL A 83 5.23 -4.75 18.78
CA VAL A 83 4.65 -6.08 18.93
C VAL A 83 5.70 -7.12 19.30
N ASP A 84 5.26 -8.14 20.03
CA ASP A 84 6.06 -9.32 20.30
C ASP A 84 6.47 -10.04 19.00
N ILE A 85 7.60 -10.75 19.04
CA ILE A 85 8.17 -11.45 17.88
C ILE A 85 7.21 -12.49 17.27
N GLN A 86 6.31 -13.10 18.07
CA GLN A 86 5.30 -14.04 17.58
C GLN A 86 4.28 -13.37 16.65
N VAL A 87 3.95 -12.11 16.93
CA VAL A 87 2.96 -11.33 16.18
C VAL A 87 3.63 -10.57 15.02
N LEU A 88 4.92 -10.27 15.16
CA LEU A 88 5.70 -9.51 14.19
C LEU A 88 5.65 -10.10 12.78
N SER A 89 5.78 -11.42 12.64
CA SER A 89 5.77 -12.09 11.34
C SER A 89 4.46 -11.83 10.58
N ASP A 90 3.33 -11.96 11.27
CA ASP A 90 2.01 -11.74 10.68
C ASP A 90 1.77 -10.27 10.33
N LEU A 91 2.17 -9.35 11.22
CA LEU A 91 2.10 -7.91 10.96
C LEU A 91 2.94 -7.53 9.73
N MET A 92 4.17 -8.04 9.63
CA MET A 92 5.05 -7.80 8.48
C MET A 92 4.46 -8.30 7.16
N LYS A 93 3.78 -9.46 7.18
CA LYS A 93 3.10 -10.01 6.01
C LYS A 93 1.89 -9.15 5.60
N LEU A 94 1.07 -8.76 6.56
CA LEU A 94 -0.10 -7.91 6.34
C LEU A 94 0.31 -6.52 5.81
N LEU A 95 1.35 -5.93 6.38
CA LEU A 95 1.92 -4.67 5.89
C LEU A 95 2.47 -4.79 4.47
N ALA A 96 3.15 -5.89 4.13
CA ALA A 96 3.63 -6.09 2.78
C ALA A 96 2.48 -6.11 1.75
N GLN A 97 1.37 -6.78 2.09
CA GLN A 97 0.17 -6.82 1.25
C GLN A 97 -0.50 -5.44 1.12
N LEU A 98 -0.49 -4.63 2.18
CA LEU A 98 -1.03 -3.27 2.15
C LEU A 98 -0.14 -2.35 1.30
N ILE A 99 1.16 -2.33 1.56
CA ILE A 99 2.12 -1.41 0.92
C ILE A 99 2.20 -1.68 -0.58
N THR A 100 2.22 -2.94 -1.00
CA THR A 100 2.29 -3.31 -2.43
C THR A 100 1.08 -2.85 -3.25
N LYS A 101 -0.05 -2.52 -2.61
CA LYS A 101 -1.23 -1.96 -3.27
C LYS A 101 -1.21 -0.44 -3.38
N LEU A 102 -0.33 0.24 -2.65
CA LEU A 102 -0.22 1.70 -2.68
C LEU A 102 0.35 2.17 -4.03
N PRO A 103 0.11 3.43 -4.45
CA PRO A 103 0.80 4.03 -5.59
C PRO A 103 2.33 4.05 -5.42
N ARG A 104 3.09 4.17 -6.51
CA ARG A 104 4.56 4.08 -6.44
C ARG A 104 5.20 5.15 -5.54
N ASP A 105 4.73 6.38 -5.63
CA ASP A 105 5.23 7.47 -4.79
C ASP A 105 4.96 7.20 -3.31
N ALA A 106 3.82 6.56 -3.02
CA ALA A 106 3.45 6.16 -1.67
C ALA A 106 4.32 5.05 -1.11
N GLN A 107 4.56 4.01 -1.92
CA GLN A 107 5.48 2.93 -1.59
C GLN A 107 6.85 3.48 -1.24
N ASN A 108 7.39 4.39 -2.06
CA ASN A 108 8.73 4.94 -1.85
C ASN A 108 8.84 5.71 -0.52
N ILE A 109 7.83 6.52 -0.16
CA ILE A 109 7.83 7.26 1.12
C ILE A 109 7.77 6.30 2.30
N VAL A 110 6.83 5.35 2.28
CA VAL A 110 6.68 4.38 3.38
C VAL A 110 7.93 3.51 3.53
N LEU A 111 8.54 3.10 2.41
CA LEU A 111 9.80 2.37 2.43
C LEU A 111 10.94 3.20 3.03
N ASN A 112 11.09 4.45 2.62
CA ASN A 112 12.12 5.34 3.15
C ASN A 112 11.97 5.56 4.66
N GLU A 113 10.74 5.76 5.13
CA GLU A 113 10.42 5.89 6.54
C GLU A 113 10.77 4.60 7.30
N LEU A 114 10.38 3.44 6.78
CA LEU A 114 10.76 2.14 7.36
C LEU A 114 12.27 1.93 7.38
N TYR A 115 12.99 2.32 6.33
CA TYR A 115 14.45 2.26 6.30
C TYR A 115 15.07 3.12 7.40
N SER A 116 14.57 4.34 7.60
CA SER A 116 15.03 5.22 8.69
C SER A 116 14.75 4.59 10.05
N GLN A 117 13.51 4.17 10.32
CA GLN A 117 13.14 3.59 11.61
C GLN A 117 13.91 2.30 11.92
N VAL A 118 14.16 1.44 10.92
CA VAL A 118 14.99 0.24 11.11
C VAL A 118 16.45 0.60 11.34
N ALA A 119 16.98 1.62 10.65
CA ALA A 119 18.36 2.09 10.83
C ALA A 119 18.58 2.66 12.24
N ASP A 120 17.62 3.43 12.73
CA ASP A 120 17.64 4.10 14.05
C ASP A 120 17.24 3.16 15.20
N SER A 121 16.74 1.96 14.91
CA SER A 121 16.39 0.98 15.94
C SER A 121 17.62 0.40 16.64
N ASP A 122 17.60 0.47 17.98
CA ASP A 122 18.59 -0.13 18.89
C ASP A 122 18.35 -1.62 19.15
N ASP A 123 17.22 -2.19 18.69
CA ASP A 123 16.90 -3.61 18.90
C ASP A 123 17.74 -4.49 17.97
N VAL A 124 18.94 -4.83 18.45
CA VAL A 124 19.91 -5.68 17.73
C VAL A 124 19.38 -7.10 17.45
N VAL A 125 18.35 -7.56 18.16
CA VAL A 125 17.79 -8.91 18.00
C VAL A 125 16.83 -8.95 16.83
N ARG A 126 15.95 -7.94 16.70
CA ARG A 126 14.94 -7.88 15.64
C ARG A 126 15.45 -7.28 14.35
N LYS A 127 16.44 -6.38 14.43
CA LYS A 127 16.95 -5.60 13.30
C LYS A 127 17.37 -6.47 12.10
N PRO A 128 18.10 -7.60 12.25
CA PRO A 128 18.42 -8.46 11.10
C PRO A 128 17.18 -8.96 10.35
N THR A 129 16.16 -9.41 11.08
CA THR A 129 14.88 -9.87 10.50
C THR A 129 14.15 -8.73 9.79
N LEU A 130 14.10 -7.55 10.40
CA LEU A 130 13.47 -6.37 9.80
C LEU A 130 14.18 -5.91 8.53
N VAL A 131 15.52 -5.94 8.51
CA VAL A 131 16.31 -5.61 7.32
C VAL A 131 16.01 -6.59 6.17
N SER A 132 16.03 -7.90 6.45
CA SER A 132 15.70 -8.92 5.42
C SER A 132 14.27 -8.81 4.92
N TRP A 133 13.31 -8.51 5.81
CA TRP A 133 11.93 -8.26 5.43
C TRP A 133 11.81 -7.01 4.56
N LEU A 134 12.47 -5.91 4.91
CA LEU A 134 12.40 -4.65 4.18
C LEU A 134 13.02 -4.75 2.78
N GLN A 135 14.11 -5.50 2.65
CA GLN A 135 14.68 -5.87 1.34
C GLN A 135 13.69 -6.66 0.49
N SER A 136 13.04 -7.66 1.08
CA SER A 136 12.01 -8.46 0.40
C SER A 136 10.81 -7.60 0.00
N LEU A 137 10.39 -6.68 0.86
CA LEU A 137 9.30 -5.75 0.60
C LEU A 137 9.61 -4.80 -0.56
N SER A 138 10.83 -4.24 -0.59
CA SER A 138 11.29 -3.36 -1.69
C SER A 138 11.29 -4.10 -3.04
N PHE A 139 11.73 -5.36 -3.04
CA PHE A 139 11.65 -6.23 -4.22
C PHE A 139 10.20 -6.45 -4.66
N LEU A 140 9.29 -6.77 -3.73
CA LEU A 140 7.86 -6.96 -4.03
C LEU A 140 7.21 -5.70 -4.60
N CYS A 141 7.52 -4.53 -4.06
CA CYS A 141 7.03 -3.24 -4.55
C CYS A 141 7.47 -2.99 -6.01
N THR A 142 8.72 -3.32 -6.33
CA THR A 142 9.27 -3.22 -7.69
C THR A 142 8.56 -4.18 -8.65
N LYS A 143 8.43 -5.45 -8.27
CA LYS A 143 7.73 -6.45 -9.09
C LYS A 143 6.25 -6.10 -9.33
N ALA A 144 5.54 -5.63 -8.30
CA ALA A 144 4.15 -5.21 -8.42
C ALA A 144 4.00 -4.02 -9.38
N THR A 145 4.97 -3.09 -9.37
CA THR A 145 5.02 -1.96 -10.31
C THR A 145 5.17 -2.44 -11.75
N ASP A 146 6.10 -3.38 -11.99
CA ASP A 146 6.36 -3.91 -13.34
C ASP A 146 5.16 -4.68 -13.89
N GLN A 147 4.48 -5.46 -13.05
CA GLN A 147 3.25 -6.16 -13.43
C GLN A 147 2.12 -5.20 -13.80
N ASN A 148 1.95 -4.12 -13.04
CA ASN A 148 0.96 -3.08 -13.32
C ASN A 148 1.28 -2.33 -14.63
N ALA A 149 2.57 -2.08 -14.93
CA ALA A 149 3.00 -1.45 -16.17
C ALA A 149 2.81 -2.38 -17.39
N ALA A 150 3.08 -3.67 -17.23
CA ALA A 150 2.86 -4.67 -18.29
C ALA A 150 1.36 -4.84 -18.62
N ASN A 151 0.50 -4.87 -17.59
CA ASN A 151 -0.95 -5.03 -17.78
C ASN A 151 -1.59 -3.82 -18.49
N ARG A 152 -1.13 -2.60 -18.18
CA ARG A 152 -1.57 -1.38 -18.90
C ARG A 152 -1.14 -1.37 -20.37
N LYS A 153 0.03 -1.94 -20.71
CA LYS A 153 0.49 -2.08 -22.10
C LYS A 153 -0.37 -3.07 -22.90
N SER A 154 -0.87 -4.15 -22.28
CA SER A 154 -1.79 -5.08 -22.95
C SER A 154 -3.18 -4.49 -23.17
N GLU A 155 -3.69 -3.64 -22.26
CA GLU A 155 -5.00 -2.99 -22.43
C GLU A 155 -4.98 -1.87 -23.48
N SER A 156 -3.87 -1.14 -23.61
CA SER A 156 -3.71 -0.10 -24.64
C SER A 156 -3.51 -0.65 -26.07
N GLY A 157 -3.27 -1.95 -26.23
CA GLY A 157 -3.09 -2.61 -27.53
C GLY A 157 -4.40 -3.14 -28.16
N GLY A 158 -5.54 -2.98 -27.48
CA GLY A 158 -6.81 -3.66 -27.82
C GLY A 158 -7.83 -2.84 -28.62
N SER A 159 -7.44 -1.77 -29.32
CA SER A 159 -8.37 -1.03 -30.20
C SER A 159 -7.69 -0.55 -31.48
N LEU A 160 -7.16 -1.49 -32.27
CA LEU A 160 -6.96 -1.33 -33.71
C LEU A 160 -7.46 -2.59 -34.42
N THR A 161 -8.75 -2.89 -34.28
CA THR A 161 -9.44 -3.85 -35.14
C THR A 161 -9.66 -3.24 -36.53
N LEU A 162 -8.84 -3.69 -37.47
CA LEU A 162 -9.27 -4.27 -38.74
C LEU A 162 -10.24 -3.43 -39.61
N ALA A 163 -9.71 -2.48 -40.38
CA ALA A 163 -10.40 -1.96 -41.56
C ALA A 163 -9.39 -1.61 -42.66
N SER A 164 -8.86 -2.64 -43.33
CA SER A 164 -8.06 -2.49 -44.54
C SER A 164 -8.29 -3.69 -45.45
N ILE A 165 -9.51 -3.80 -45.98
CA ILE A 165 -9.73 -4.44 -47.27
C ILE A 165 -10.54 -3.42 -48.08
N ALA A 166 -9.81 -2.52 -48.74
CA ALA A 166 -10.39 -1.70 -49.79
C ALA A 166 -10.23 -2.46 -51.10
N ASP A 167 -11.34 -3.04 -51.58
CA ASP A 167 -11.53 -3.32 -53.00
C ASP A 167 -11.69 -1.99 -53.74
N PRO A 168 -11.11 -1.85 -54.94
CA PRO A 168 -11.90 -1.26 -56.00
C PRO A 168 -11.71 -1.98 -57.34
N SER A 169 -12.81 -2.59 -57.79
CA SER A 169 -13.06 -2.84 -59.21
C SER A 169 -13.32 -1.52 -59.91
N ASN A 170 -12.49 -1.12 -60.91
CA ASN A 170 -12.99 -0.38 -62.08
C ASN A 170 -12.02 -0.38 -63.28
N SER A 171 -12.44 -1.11 -64.32
CA SER A 171 -12.48 -0.76 -65.75
C SER A 171 -11.38 0.11 -66.40
N GLY A 172 -10.66 -0.52 -67.34
CA GLY A 172 -10.63 -0.05 -68.73
C GLY A 172 -9.40 0.74 -69.20
N ARG A 173 -8.52 0.09 -69.99
CA ARG A 173 -8.07 0.62 -71.29
C ARG A 173 -7.27 -0.37 -72.14
N ILE A 174 -7.93 -0.73 -73.23
CA ILE A 174 -7.55 -1.21 -74.56
C ILE A 174 -6.19 -0.69 -75.07
N THR A 175 -5.41 -1.59 -75.72
CA THR A 175 -4.74 -1.53 -77.07
C THR A 175 -3.38 -2.26 -77.01
N ALA A 176 -3.21 -3.46 -77.57
CA ALA A 176 -3.00 -3.84 -78.99
C ALA A 176 -1.52 -3.85 -79.45
N ARG A 177 -1.04 -5.09 -79.74
CA ARG A 177 -0.11 -5.56 -80.79
C ARG A 177 1.25 -4.86 -80.98
N LEU A 178 2.34 -5.62 -80.86
CA LEU A 178 2.96 -6.42 -81.93
C LEU A 178 3.89 -7.48 -81.34
#